data_AF-A0A3D0ZR63-F1
#
_entry.id   AF-A0A3D0ZR63-F1
#
_cell.length_a   1.000
_cell.length_b   1.000
_cell.length_c   1.000
_cell.angle_alpha   90.00
_cell.angle_beta   90.00
_cell.angle_gamma   90.00
#
_symmetry.space_group_name_H-M   'P 1'
#
loop_
_entity.id
_entity.type
_entity.pdbx_description
1 polymer ?
#
loop_
_entity_poly.entity_id
_entity_poly.type
_entity_poly.pdbx_seq_one_letter_code
_entity_poly.pdbx_strand_id
1 'polypeptide(L)' 'MTTISRKAYTDMFGPTTGDKVRLGDTELWIKVEKDFTTYGDEVKFGGGKVIRDGMGQSQVTRGDGAVDTVITNALILDW' A
#
# COMPACT_ATOMS: atom_id res chain seq x y z
N MET A 1 19.28 -5.08 8.71
CA MET A 1 17.80 -5.07 8.69
C MET A 1 17.34 -3.92 9.56
N THR A 2 16.49 -3.06 9.03
CA THR A 2 15.87 -1.98 9.81
C THR A 2 14.49 -2.46 10.26
N THR A 3 14.09 -2.12 11.48
CA THR A 3 12.79 -2.51 12.03
C THR A 3 11.89 -1.29 12.16
N ILE A 4 10.59 -1.52 12.11
CA ILE A 4 9.56 -0.51 12.32
C ILE A 4 8.46 -1.08 13.20
N SER A 5 7.87 -0.24 14.05
CA SER A 5 6.72 -0.67 14.85
C SER A 5 5.48 -0.85 13.96
N ARG A 6 4.64 -1.84 14.30
CA ARG A 6 3.43 -2.14 13.53
C ARG A 6 2.50 -0.92 13.43
N LYS A 7 2.33 -0.17 14.51
CA LYS A 7 1.54 1.07 14.52
C LYS A 7 2.08 2.11 13.53
N ALA A 8 3.39 2.38 13.54
CA ALA A 8 3.98 3.37 12.64
C ALA A 8 3.87 2.93 11.17
N TYR A 9 3.98 1.62 10.91
CA TYR A 9 3.73 1.06 9.58
C TYR A 9 2.29 1.33 9.13
N THR A 10 1.30 0.98 9.96
CA THR A 10 -0.12 1.19 9.67
C THR A 10 -0.46 2.65 9.43
N ASP A 11 0.09 3.57 10.24
CA ASP A 11 -0.13 5.01 10.08
C ASP A 11 0.45 5.55 8.75
N MET A 12 1.43 4.87 8.14
CA MET A 12 2.08 5.31 6.90
C MET A 12 1.57 4.67 5.63
N PHE A 13 1.21 3.38 5.70
CA PHE A 13 0.92 2.52 4.54
C PHE A 13 -0.42 1.79 4.64
N GLY A 14 -1.12 1.86 5.78
CA GLY A 14 -2.35 1.13 6.02
C GLY A 14 -2.14 -0.24 6.69
N PRO A 15 -3.23 -0.95 7.02
CA PRO A 15 -3.18 -2.24 7.69
C PRO A 15 -2.55 -3.31 6.79
N THR A 16 -1.85 -4.28 7.39
CA THR A 16 -1.26 -5.42 6.67
C THR A 16 -1.75 -6.75 7.27
N THR A 17 -1.27 -7.88 6.75
CA THR A 17 -1.76 -9.24 7.08
C THR A 17 -1.95 -9.45 8.59
N GLY A 18 -3.16 -9.84 8.97
CA GLY A 18 -3.55 -10.08 10.36
C GLY A 18 -4.07 -8.87 11.13
N ASP A 19 -3.92 -7.65 10.61
CA ASP A 19 -4.57 -6.46 11.17
C ASP A 19 -6.09 -6.55 10.97
N LYS A 20 -6.84 -5.88 11.86
CA LYS A 20 -8.29 -5.80 11.78
C LYS A 20 -8.75 -4.36 11.61
N VAL A 21 -9.77 -4.16 10.78
CA VAL A 21 -10.41 -2.86 10.56
C VAL A 21 -11.89 -2.98 10.91
N ARG A 22 -12.39 -2.03 11.70
CA ARG A 22 -13.82 -1.90 12.00
C ARG A 22 -14.52 -1.21 10.84
N LEU A 23 -15.65 -1.76 10.40
CA LEU A 23 -16.45 -1.16 9.34
C LEU A 23 -17.36 -0.07 9.90
N GLY A 24 -16.89 1.18 9.82
CA GLY A 24 -17.60 2.34 10.35
C GLY A 24 -17.81 2.24 11.87
N ASP A 25 -19.02 2.55 12.32
CA ASP A 25 -19.47 2.45 13.71
C ASP A 25 -20.15 1.11 14.04
N THR A 26 -20.13 0.14 13.13
CA THR A 26 -20.73 -1.19 13.35
C THR A 26 -19.85 -2.11 14.21
N GLU A 27 -20.37 -3.23 14.69
CA GLU A 27 -19.57 -4.28 15.36
C GLU A 27 -18.91 -5.27 14.37
N LEU A 28 -18.87 -4.92 13.08
CA LEU A 28 -18.24 -5.75 12.05
C LEU A 28 -16.75 -5.44 11.94
N TRP A 29 -15.94 -6.49 11.99
CA TRP A 29 -14.49 -6.42 11.85
C TRP A 29 -14.02 -7.30 10.69
N ILE A 30 -13.29 -6.71 9.76
CA ILE A 30 -12.59 -7.45 8.71
C ILE A 30 -11.12 -7.63 9.11
N LYS A 31 -10.52 -8.74 8.69
CA LYS A 31 -9.11 -9.04 8.92
C LYS A 31 -8.40 -9.09 7.57
N VAL A 32 -7.25 -8.44 7.46
CA VAL A 32 -6.43 -8.53 6.24
C VAL A 32 -5.91 -9.97 6.09
N GLU A 33 -6.31 -10.64 5.01
CA GLU A 33 -5.99 -12.05 4.79
C GLU A 33 -4.64 -12.23 4.07
N LYS A 34 -4.32 -11.30 3.18
CA LYS A 34 -3.10 -11.30 2.37
C LYS A 34 -2.68 -9.88 2.04
N ASP A 35 -1.38 -9.67 2.06
CA ASP A 35 -0.71 -8.48 1.54
C ASP A 35 0.23 -8.91 0.41
N PHE A 36 0.24 -8.14 -0.68
CA PHE A 36 1.09 -8.40 -1.85
C PHE A 36 2.36 -7.53 -1.85
N THR A 37 2.52 -6.64 -0.86
CA THR A 37 3.70 -5.79 -0.75
C THR A 37 4.93 -6.58 -0.33
N THR A 38 6.09 -6.16 -0.83
CA THR A 38 7.39 -6.55 -0.25
C THR A 38 7.78 -5.48 0.76
N TYR A 39 7.93 -5.85 2.04
CA TYR A 39 8.14 -4.87 3.10
C TYR A 39 9.46 -4.09 2.93
N GLY A 40 9.35 -2.76 2.83
CA GLY A 40 10.45 -1.85 2.50
C GLY A 40 10.36 -1.23 1.11
N ASP A 41 9.56 -1.82 0.20
CA ASP A 41 9.34 -1.35 -1.17
C ASP A 41 7.93 -0.76 -1.38
N GLU A 42 7.28 -0.33 -0.30
CA GLU A 42 5.93 0.25 -0.37
C GLU A 42 5.89 1.50 -1.28
N VAL A 43 4.86 1.59 -2.09
CA VAL A 43 4.73 2.68 -3.05
C VAL A 43 4.05 3.88 -2.40
N LYS A 44 4.80 4.99 -2.30
CA LYS A 44 4.30 6.27 -1.77
C LYS A 44 4.64 7.44 -2.69
N PHE A 45 3.63 8.22 -3.04
CA PHE A 45 3.78 9.48 -3.77
C PHE A 45 4.02 10.65 -2.81
N GLY A 46 4.76 11.67 -3.27
CA GLY A 46 5.04 12.90 -2.53
C GLY A 46 6.50 13.35 -2.60
N GLY A 47 6.77 14.55 -2.08
CA GLY A 47 8.12 15.13 -2.07
C GLY A 47 9.13 14.23 -1.35
N GLY A 48 10.18 13.82 -2.07
CA GLY A 48 11.23 12.94 -1.54
C GLY A 48 10.80 11.49 -1.30
N LYS A 49 9.66 11.05 -1.85
CA LYS A 49 9.12 9.69 -1.66
C LYS A 49 9.49 8.74 -2.82
N VAL A 50 8.79 7.61 -2.92
CA VAL A 50 9.15 6.48 -3.78
C VAL A 50 8.76 6.71 -5.24
N ILE A 51 7.54 7.21 -5.50
CA ILE A 51 7.10 7.51 -6.89
C ILE A 51 7.78 8.79 -7.36
N ARG A 52 8.95 8.62 -7.96
CA ARG A 52 9.74 9.64 -8.65
C ARG A 52 10.51 8.97 -9.79
N ASP A 53 10.91 9.79 -10.75
CA ASP A 53 11.66 9.39 -11.93
C ASP A 53 12.87 8.51 -11.58
N GLY A 54 12.97 7.33 -12.20
CA GLY A 54 14.05 6.37 -11.99
C GLY A 54 14.00 5.58 -10.67
N MET A 55 12.94 5.74 -9.88
CA MET A 55 12.68 4.97 -8.65
C MET A 55 11.41 4.12 -8.82
N GLY A 56 10.34 4.41 -8.06
CA GLY A 56 9.05 3.72 -8.20
C GLY A 56 8.30 4.09 -9.49
N GLN A 57 8.79 5.05 -10.28
CA GLN A 57 8.26 5.38 -11.60
C GLN A 57 9.23 4.93 -12.70
N SER A 58 8.77 3.97 -13.51
CA SER A 58 9.49 3.49 -14.69
C SER A 58 9.48 4.51 -15.84
N GLN A 59 10.45 4.39 -16.76
CA GLN A 59 10.50 5.14 -18.03
C GLN A 59 9.58 4.57 -19.12
N VAL A 60 8.96 3.41 -18.86
CA VAL A 60 8.03 2.77 -19.80
C VAL A 60 6.86 3.71 -20.08
N THR A 61 6.54 3.90 -21.34
CA THR A 61 5.42 4.77 -21.72
C THR A 61 4.09 4.07 -21.50
N ARG A 62 3.00 4.84 -21.46
CA ARG A 62 1.64 4.30 -21.48
C ARG A 62 1.40 3.36 -22.67
N GLY A 63 1.91 3.73 -23.86
CA GLY A 63 1.77 2.93 -25.07
C GLY A 63 2.47 1.57 -24.99
N ASP A 64 3.49 1.48 -24.14
CA ASP A 64 4.30 0.28 -23.91
C ASP A 64 3.89 -0.48 -22.64
N GLY A 65 2.74 -0.14 -22.03
CA GLY A 65 2.14 -0.91 -20.92
C GLY A 65 2.20 -0.26 -19.53
N ALA A 66 2.65 0.99 -19.41
CA ALA A 66 2.47 1.72 -18.14
C ALA A 66 0.98 1.98 -17.85
N VAL A 67 0.59 1.83 -16.57
CA VAL A 67 -0.80 2.03 -16.13
C VAL A 67 -1.20 3.51 -16.19
N ASP A 68 -2.47 3.77 -16.54
CA ASP A 68 -3.03 5.13 -16.57
C ASP A 68 -3.15 5.76 -15.17
N THR A 69 -3.45 4.93 -14.17
CA THR A 69 -3.57 5.34 -12.76
C THR A 69 -3.31 4.13 -11.86
N VAL A 70 -2.71 4.37 -10.70
CA VAL A 70 -2.48 3.36 -9.67
C VAL A 70 -3.04 3.82 -8.33
N ILE A 71 -3.79 2.96 -7.66
CA ILE A 71 -4.21 3.15 -6.27
C ILE A 71 -3.23 2.36 -5.40
N THR A 72 -2.38 3.05 -4.65
CA THR A 72 -1.33 2.38 -3.85
C THR A 72 -1.85 2.00 -2.46
N ASN A 73 -1.40 0.84 -1.96
CA ASN A 73 -1.69 0.35 -0.60
C ASN A 73 -3.19 0.28 -0.25
N ALA A 74 -4.02 -0.15 -1.21
CA ALA A 74 -5.46 -0.30 -1.00
C ALA A 74 -5.80 -1.56 -0.17
N LEU A 75 -6.69 -1.41 0.80
CA LEU A 75 -7.39 -2.54 1.41
C LEU A 75 -8.62 -2.87 0.54
N ILE A 76 -8.59 -4.03 -0.11
CA ILE A 76 -9.68 -4.50 -0.97
C ILE A 76 -10.61 -5.39 -0.15
N LEU A 77 -11.91 -5.12 -0.23
CA LEU A 77 -12.98 -5.96 0.29
C LEU A 77 -13.83 -6.42 -0.90
N ASP A 78 -13.94 -7.73 -1.09
CA ASP A 78 -14.67 -8.38 -2.19
C ASP A 78 -15.33 -9.69 -1.69
N TRP A 79 -16.17 -10.34 -2.52
CA TRP A 79 -17.04 -11.47 -2.14
C TRP A 79 -16.43 -12.87 -2.36
#